data_AF-A0A3U9DRH2-F1
#
_entry.id   AF-A0A3U9DRH2-F1
#
_cell.length_a   1.000
_cell.length_b   1.000
_cell.length_c   1.000
_cell.angle_alpha   90.00
_cell.angle_beta   90.00
_cell.angle_gamma   90.00
#
_symmetry.space_group_name_H-M   'P 1'
#
loop_
_entity.id
_entity.type
_entity.pdbx_description
1 polymer ?
#
loop_
_entity_poly.entity_id
_entity_poly.type
_entity_poly.pdbx_seq_one_letter_code
_entity_poly.pdbx_strand_id
1 'polypeptide(L)'
;MLIPVNLRVPFISYKNGYGSKYGVYRIADCVPLREKLPRTEKQRLADARLGLQARIKSERGKAALLAHTWLSQDPVFLDTETTGLDAGAQALEIGLVNVRGDLIYETRLKPTISIDPAAAAVHGISEAMLADAPAWPDIAQQLQHHIGRRPLVIFNADFDMRILKQTAAAYNDPSSWLDTLTVYCAMRLAAGYYGSTNRYGTISLASAVSQADLSW
;
A
#
# COMPACT_ATOMS: atom_id res chain seq x y z
N MET A 1 42.61 -15.80 -17.14
CA MET A 1 43.14 -14.91 -16.08
C MET A 1 44.17 -15.69 -15.28
N LEU A 2 45.27 -15.08 -14.85
CA LEU A 2 46.33 -15.74 -14.06
C LEU A 2 46.24 -15.33 -12.58
N ILE A 3 46.60 -16.21 -11.66
CA ILE A 3 46.70 -15.91 -10.22
C ILE A 3 48.08 -16.31 -9.67
N PRO A 4 48.65 -15.55 -8.73
CA PRO A 4 49.93 -15.89 -8.11
C PRO A 4 49.84 -17.23 -7.36
N VAL A 5 50.90 -18.03 -7.45
CA VAL A 5 51.00 -19.28 -6.67
C VAL A 5 51.11 -18.93 -5.19
N ASN A 6 50.32 -19.61 -4.34
CA ASN A 6 50.37 -19.43 -2.89
C ASN A 6 51.81 -19.57 -2.41
N LEU A 7 52.27 -18.61 -1.57
CA LEU A 7 53.64 -18.44 -1.03
C LEU A 7 54.60 -17.55 -1.85
N ARG A 8 54.25 -17.08 -3.07
CA ARG A 8 55.09 -16.14 -3.82
C ARG A 8 54.92 -14.70 -3.29
N VAL A 9 56.03 -14.00 -3.08
CA VAL A 9 56.05 -12.58 -2.67
C VAL A 9 55.91 -11.69 -3.91
N PRO A 10 55.07 -10.63 -3.90
CA PRO A 10 54.95 -9.71 -5.04
C PRO A 10 56.27 -9.00 -5.31
N PHE A 11 56.60 -8.80 -6.60
CA PHE A 11 57.83 -8.13 -7.04
C PHE A 11 57.81 -6.64 -6.70
N ILE A 12 56.64 -6.00 -6.88
CA ILE A 12 56.35 -4.65 -6.40
C ILE A 12 54.91 -4.62 -5.91
N SER A 13 54.59 -3.62 -5.09
CA SER A 13 53.21 -3.34 -4.70
C SER A 13 52.83 -1.96 -5.21
N TYR A 14 51.60 -1.79 -5.70
CA TYR A 14 51.06 -0.46 -5.95
C TYR A 14 49.83 -0.22 -5.08
N LYS A 15 49.59 1.05 -4.73
CA LYS A 15 48.43 1.50 -3.98
C LYS A 15 47.50 2.21 -4.96
N ASN A 16 46.24 1.80 -5.04
CA ASN A 16 45.27 2.52 -5.86
C ASN A 16 44.83 3.83 -5.19
N GLY A 17 44.08 4.67 -5.92
CA GLY A 17 43.56 5.95 -5.40
C GLY A 17 42.63 5.82 -4.18
N TYR A 18 42.10 4.63 -3.91
CA TYR A 18 41.23 4.32 -2.77
C TYR A 18 42.00 3.71 -1.57
N GLY A 19 43.32 3.63 -1.67
CA GLY A 19 44.20 3.20 -0.59
C GLY A 19 44.41 1.68 -0.44
N SER A 20 43.81 0.88 -1.31
CA SER A 20 44.03 -0.57 -1.36
C SER A 20 45.40 -0.86 -1.99
N LYS A 21 46.17 -1.79 -1.40
CA LYS A 21 47.45 -2.26 -1.92
C LYS A 21 47.28 -3.54 -2.72
N TYR A 22 47.89 -3.60 -3.90
CA TYR A 22 47.88 -4.77 -4.77
C TYR A 22 49.31 -5.18 -5.10
N GLY A 23 49.58 -6.48 -4.98
CA GLY A 23 50.84 -7.07 -5.40
C GLY A 23 50.90 -7.22 -6.92
N VAL A 24 52.04 -6.85 -7.52
CA VAL A 24 52.37 -7.12 -8.91
C VAL A 24 53.30 -8.33 -8.93
N TYR A 25 52.91 -9.36 -9.68
CA TYR A 25 53.61 -10.64 -9.76
C TYR A 25 54.13 -10.85 -11.18
N ARG A 26 55.24 -11.58 -11.32
CA ARG A 26 55.72 -11.98 -12.64
C ARG A 26 54.77 -13.05 -13.18
N ILE A 27 54.58 -13.07 -14.50
CA ILE A 27 53.75 -14.10 -15.15
C ILE A 27 54.24 -15.51 -14.82
N ALA A 28 55.56 -15.70 -14.74
CA ALA A 28 56.19 -16.97 -14.35
C ALA A 28 55.87 -17.42 -12.90
N ASP A 29 55.41 -16.50 -12.04
CA ASP A 29 55.02 -16.77 -10.66
C ASP A 29 53.50 -17.01 -10.53
N CYS A 30 52.80 -16.99 -11.66
CA CYS A 30 51.36 -17.14 -11.72
C CYS A 30 50.97 -18.43 -12.44
N VAL A 31 49.83 -18.97 -12.05
CA VAL A 31 49.18 -20.11 -12.69
C VAL A 31 47.84 -19.69 -13.29
N PRO A 32 47.32 -20.41 -14.31
CA PRO A 32 45.96 -20.21 -14.78
C PRO A 32 44.96 -20.25 -13.63
N LEU A 33 44.09 -19.25 -13.57
CA LEU A 33 42.93 -19.28 -12.70
C LEU A 33 42.15 -20.55 -13.03
N ARG A 34 41.88 -21.35 -11.99
CA ARG A 34 41.13 -22.59 -12.15
C ARG A 34 39.76 -22.27 -12.74
N GLU A 35 39.34 -23.05 -13.73
CA GLU A 35 38.01 -22.91 -14.30
C GLU A 35 36.95 -23.08 -13.21
N LYS A 36 35.95 -22.19 -13.25
CA LYS A 36 34.87 -22.21 -12.29
C LYS A 36 33.99 -23.41 -12.62
N LEU A 37 33.99 -24.41 -11.75
CA LEU A 37 33.12 -25.57 -11.92
C LEU A 37 31.65 -25.12 -12.01
N PRO A 38 30.82 -25.78 -12.83
CA PRO A 38 29.40 -25.52 -12.86
C PRO A 38 28.80 -25.75 -11.47
N ARG A 39 27.80 -24.94 -11.11
CA ARG A 39 27.13 -25.08 -9.82
C ARG A 39 26.48 -26.45 -9.70
N THR A 40 26.66 -27.09 -8.54
CA THR A 40 25.96 -28.33 -8.19
C THR A 40 24.47 -28.07 -7.98
N GLU A 41 23.64 -29.11 -8.11
CA GLU A 41 22.21 -29.00 -7.86
C GLU A 41 21.91 -28.47 -6.44
N LYS A 42 22.65 -28.97 -5.43
CA LYS A 42 22.55 -28.48 -4.05
C LYS A 42 22.79 -26.97 -3.93
N GLN A 43 23.79 -26.44 -4.65
CA GLN A 43 24.08 -25.01 -4.66
C GLN A 43 22.97 -24.23 -5.37
N ARG A 44 22.44 -24.72 -6.50
CA ARG A 44 21.32 -24.09 -7.21
C ARG A 44 20.07 -23.99 -6.33
N LEU A 45 19.74 -25.07 -5.61
CA LEU A 45 18.62 -25.09 -4.67
C LEU A 45 18.81 -24.13 -3.50
N ALA A 46 20.03 -24.08 -2.93
CA ALA A 46 20.35 -23.14 -1.86
C ALA A 46 20.22 -21.68 -2.31
N ASP A 47 20.74 -21.35 -3.50
CA ASP A 47 20.62 -20.01 -4.09
C ASP A 47 19.16 -19.64 -4.36
N ALA A 48 18.37 -20.57 -4.91
CA ALA A 48 16.94 -20.36 -5.16
C ALA A 48 16.18 -20.10 -3.85
N ARG A 49 16.47 -20.87 -2.79
CA ARG A 49 15.88 -20.68 -1.46
C ARG A 49 16.25 -19.32 -0.87
N LEU A 50 17.51 -18.91 -0.96
CA LEU A 50 17.97 -17.59 -0.49
C LEU A 50 17.29 -16.47 -1.28
N GLY A 51 17.13 -16.60 -2.59
CA GLY A 51 16.41 -15.64 -3.43
C GLY A 51 14.95 -15.50 -3.04
N LEU A 52 14.25 -16.60 -2.79
CA LEU A 52 12.87 -16.61 -2.28
C LEU A 52 12.77 -15.94 -0.91
N GLN A 53 13.66 -16.29 0.02
CA GLN A 53 13.69 -15.69 1.35
C GLN A 53 13.94 -14.17 1.28
N ALA A 54 14.84 -13.72 0.41
CA ALA A 54 15.10 -12.29 0.21
C ALA A 54 13.87 -11.57 -0.35
N ARG A 55 13.16 -12.17 -1.30
CA ARG A 55 11.91 -11.61 -1.86
C ARG A 55 10.82 -11.49 -0.80
N ILE A 56 10.58 -12.54 -0.01
CA ILE A 56 9.59 -12.53 1.08
C ILE A 56 9.93 -11.47 2.12
N LYS A 57 11.22 -11.32 2.46
CA LYS A 57 11.69 -10.34 3.45
C LYS A 57 11.76 -8.90 2.93
N SER A 58 11.66 -8.68 1.62
CA SER A 58 11.61 -7.34 1.06
C SER A 58 10.32 -6.62 1.46
N GLU A 59 10.31 -5.28 1.45
CA GLU A 59 9.10 -4.49 1.77
C GLU A 59 7.93 -4.86 0.84
N ARG A 60 8.21 -5.08 -0.45
CA ARG A 60 7.22 -5.59 -1.41
C ARG A 60 6.66 -6.95 -1.01
N GLY A 61 7.52 -7.87 -0.58
CA GLY A 61 7.10 -9.21 -0.14
C GLY A 61 6.23 -9.15 1.11
N LYS A 62 6.58 -8.30 2.07
CA LYS A 62 5.79 -8.06 3.29
C LYS A 62 4.43 -7.45 2.95
N ALA A 63 4.39 -6.43 2.09
CA ALA A 63 3.15 -5.80 1.65
C ALA A 63 2.24 -6.79 0.88
N ALA A 64 2.80 -7.60 -0.01
CA ALA A 64 2.03 -8.64 -0.71
C ALA A 64 1.43 -9.68 0.25
N LEU A 65 2.21 -10.12 1.25
CA LEU A 65 1.72 -11.06 2.27
C LEU A 65 0.62 -10.43 3.13
N LEU A 66 0.77 -9.14 3.48
CA LEU A 66 -0.25 -8.40 4.22
C LEU A 66 -1.54 -8.25 3.40
N ALA A 67 -1.43 -7.91 2.11
CA ALA A 67 -2.58 -7.86 1.19
C ALA A 67 -3.31 -9.21 1.14
N HIS A 68 -2.56 -10.31 0.97
CA HIS A 68 -3.13 -11.66 0.99
C HIS A 68 -3.83 -11.98 2.32
N THR A 69 -3.23 -11.57 3.44
CA THR A 69 -3.79 -11.76 4.78
C THR A 69 -5.09 -11.00 4.96
N TRP A 70 -5.15 -9.74 4.51
CA TRP A 70 -6.38 -8.94 4.56
C TRP A 70 -7.49 -9.55 3.70
N LEU A 71 -7.18 -9.92 2.45
CA LEU A 71 -8.15 -10.53 1.53
C LEU A 71 -8.70 -11.87 2.06
N SER A 72 -7.87 -12.66 2.76
CA SER A 72 -8.29 -13.94 3.35
C SER A 72 -9.31 -13.79 4.50
N GLN A 73 -9.48 -12.58 5.03
CA GLN A 73 -10.45 -12.27 6.08
C GLN A 73 -11.83 -11.86 5.55
N ASP A 74 -12.05 -11.95 4.23
CA ASP A 74 -13.28 -11.51 3.54
C ASP A 74 -13.68 -10.07 3.91
N PRO A 75 -12.81 -9.08 3.62
CA PRO A 75 -13.04 -7.71 4.02
C PRO A 75 -14.14 -7.06 3.16
N VAL A 76 -14.68 -5.96 3.68
CA VAL A 76 -15.51 -5.02 2.93
C VAL A 76 -14.66 -3.81 2.56
N PHE A 77 -14.83 -3.30 1.34
CA PHE A 77 -14.18 -2.08 0.90
C PHE A 77 -15.15 -0.92 0.99
N LEU A 78 -14.71 0.20 1.54
CA LEU A 78 -15.52 1.41 1.69
C LEU A 78 -14.83 2.57 0.99
N ASP A 79 -15.66 3.37 0.31
CA ASP A 79 -15.30 4.65 -0.28
C ASP A 79 -16.38 5.68 0.03
N THR A 80 -15.98 6.97 0.12
CA THR A 80 -16.91 8.07 0.40
C THR A 80 -16.73 9.22 -0.58
N GLU A 81 -17.85 9.77 -1.02
CA GLU A 81 -17.89 11.13 -1.56
C GLU A 81 -18.25 12.10 -0.45
N THR A 82 -17.70 13.31 -0.50
CA THR A 82 -17.69 14.21 0.66
C THR A 82 -18.03 15.64 0.28
N THR A 83 -18.56 16.41 1.24
CA THR A 83 -18.82 17.84 1.03
C THR A 83 -17.54 18.66 0.84
N GLY A 84 -16.37 18.10 1.16
CA GLY A 84 -15.07 18.78 1.13
C GLY A 84 -14.00 17.99 1.87
N LEU A 85 -12.84 18.61 2.11
CA LEU A 85 -11.68 17.93 2.71
C LEU A 85 -11.34 18.37 4.14
N ASP A 86 -12.08 19.34 4.68
CA ASP A 86 -11.73 20.07 5.90
C ASP A 86 -12.22 19.40 7.21
N ALA A 87 -12.14 20.15 8.32
CA ALA A 87 -12.50 19.68 9.65
C ALA A 87 -14.02 19.65 9.93
N GLY A 88 -14.85 20.13 9.01
CA GLY A 88 -16.32 20.08 9.09
C GLY A 88 -16.98 19.20 8.02
N ALA A 89 -16.20 18.69 7.06
CA ALA A 89 -16.68 17.90 5.95
C ALA A 89 -17.49 16.67 6.38
N GLN A 90 -18.51 16.34 5.58
CA GLN A 90 -19.46 15.26 5.81
C GLN A 90 -19.54 14.36 4.58
N ALA A 91 -19.96 13.11 4.77
CA ALA A 91 -20.22 12.19 3.68
C ALA A 91 -21.46 12.62 2.89
N LEU A 92 -21.42 12.42 1.57
CA LEU A 92 -22.49 12.64 0.60
C LEU A 92 -22.94 11.34 -0.04
N GLU A 93 -22.01 10.41 -0.22
CA GLU A 93 -22.24 9.06 -0.73
C GLU A 93 -21.31 8.10 0.02
N ILE A 94 -21.81 6.89 0.31
CA ILE A 94 -21.04 5.81 0.92
C ILE A 94 -21.27 4.56 0.10
N GLY A 95 -20.20 4.01 -0.45
CA GLY A 95 -20.21 2.75 -1.20
C GLY A 95 -19.51 1.64 -0.43
N LEU A 96 -20.12 0.45 -0.39
CA LEU A 96 -19.53 -0.77 0.15
C LEU A 96 -19.49 -1.86 -0.92
N VAL A 97 -18.32 -2.43 -1.17
CA VAL A 97 -18.16 -3.61 -2.06
C VAL A 97 -17.47 -4.76 -1.35
N ASN A 98 -17.73 -5.98 -1.79
CA ASN A 98 -17.03 -7.17 -1.29
C ASN A 98 -15.72 -7.43 -2.04
N VAL A 99 -14.99 -8.47 -1.65
CA VAL A 99 -13.71 -8.88 -2.28
C VAL A 99 -13.81 -9.28 -3.76
N ARG A 100 -15.01 -9.62 -4.25
CA ARG A 100 -15.27 -9.91 -5.67
C ARG A 100 -15.61 -8.65 -6.46
N GLY A 101 -15.78 -7.51 -5.80
CA GLY A 101 -16.25 -6.27 -6.40
C GLY A 101 -17.77 -6.18 -6.51
N ASP A 102 -18.54 -7.10 -5.91
CA ASP A 102 -20.00 -6.97 -5.90
C ASP A 102 -20.41 -5.87 -4.91
N LEU A 103 -21.35 -5.02 -5.34
CA LEU A 103 -21.95 -3.99 -4.49
C LEU A 103 -22.74 -4.62 -3.35
N ILE A 104 -22.41 -4.25 -2.11
CA ILE A 104 -23.12 -4.66 -0.88
C ILE A 104 -24.17 -3.62 -0.51
N TYR A 105 -23.78 -2.35 -0.54
CA TYR A 105 -24.58 -1.23 -0.08
C TYR A 105 -24.07 0.04 -0.72
N GLU A 106 -24.97 0.88 -1.20
CA GLU A 106 -24.67 2.23 -1.68
C GLU A 106 -25.82 3.13 -1.24
N THR A 107 -25.48 4.27 -0.65
CA THR A 107 -26.47 5.28 -0.36
C THR A 107 -25.87 6.66 -0.51
N ARG A 108 -26.67 7.58 -1.02
CA ARG A 108 -26.45 9.00 -0.79
C ARG A 108 -27.05 9.41 0.54
N LEU A 109 -26.53 10.47 1.12
CA LEU A 109 -27.04 11.04 2.34
C LEU A 109 -27.03 12.57 2.29
N LYS A 110 -28.02 13.16 2.94
CA LYS A 110 -28.18 14.61 3.01
C LYS A 110 -27.25 15.18 4.10
N PRO A 111 -26.29 16.06 3.75
CA PRO A 111 -25.44 16.71 4.72
C PRO A 111 -26.20 17.81 5.47
N THR A 112 -25.64 18.27 6.60
CA THR A 112 -26.15 19.44 7.34
C THR A 112 -25.44 20.75 6.96
N ILE A 113 -24.50 20.69 6.02
CA ILE A 113 -23.70 21.81 5.51
C ILE A 113 -23.69 21.82 3.99
N SER A 114 -23.34 22.97 3.40
CA SER A 114 -23.18 23.10 1.95
C SER A 114 -22.00 22.30 1.40
N ILE A 115 -22.10 21.95 0.12
CA ILE A 115 -21.05 21.24 -0.63
C ILE A 115 -20.03 22.27 -1.14
N ASP A 116 -18.74 22.02 -0.93
CA ASP A 116 -17.66 22.80 -1.54
C ASP A 116 -17.75 22.68 -3.08
N PRO A 117 -17.81 23.79 -3.82
CA PRO A 117 -17.83 23.76 -5.29
C PRO A 117 -16.69 22.95 -5.92
N ALA A 118 -15.52 22.92 -5.29
CA ALA A 118 -14.38 22.12 -5.78
C ALA A 118 -14.63 20.61 -5.60
N ALA A 119 -15.26 20.19 -4.50
CA ALA A 119 -15.67 18.80 -4.30
C ALA A 119 -16.78 18.42 -5.31
N ALA A 120 -17.81 19.26 -5.42
CA ALA A 120 -18.90 19.07 -6.38
C ALA A 120 -18.40 18.96 -7.83
N ALA A 121 -17.36 19.71 -8.20
CA ALA A 121 -16.75 19.63 -9.53
C ALA A 121 -16.00 18.31 -9.78
N VAL A 122 -15.55 17.61 -8.74
CA VAL A 122 -14.85 16.33 -8.83
C VAL A 122 -15.84 15.17 -8.95
N HIS A 123 -16.80 15.07 -8.02
CA HIS A 123 -17.70 13.91 -7.94
C HIS A 123 -19.07 14.14 -8.61
N GLY A 124 -19.41 15.38 -8.96
CA GLY A 124 -20.63 15.72 -9.72
C GLY A 124 -21.95 15.63 -8.93
N ILE A 125 -21.89 15.54 -7.59
CA ILE A 125 -23.08 15.46 -6.74
C ILE A 125 -23.51 16.88 -6.36
N SER A 126 -24.77 17.22 -6.66
CA SER A 126 -25.37 18.51 -6.33
C SER A 126 -26.32 18.41 -5.14
N GLU A 127 -26.56 19.52 -4.43
CA GLU A 127 -27.52 19.57 -3.33
C GLU A 127 -28.94 19.12 -3.76
N ALA A 128 -29.33 19.42 -5.01
CA ALA A 128 -30.61 19.01 -5.57
C ALA A 128 -30.75 17.48 -5.66
N MET A 129 -29.65 16.76 -5.94
CA MET A 129 -29.65 15.28 -5.97
C MET A 129 -29.79 14.66 -4.57
N LEU A 130 -29.57 15.46 -3.53
CA LEU A 130 -29.61 15.04 -2.12
C LEU A 130 -30.86 15.55 -1.38
N ALA A 131 -31.77 16.24 -2.08
CA ALA A 131 -32.92 16.89 -1.45
C ALA A 131 -33.78 15.90 -0.64
N ASP A 132 -34.00 14.71 -1.23
CA ASP A 132 -34.79 13.60 -0.69
C ASP A 132 -33.92 12.43 -0.18
N ALA A 133 -32.59 12.60 -0.14
CA ALA A 133 -31.71 11.59 0.39
C ALA A 133 -31.90 11.43 1.92
N PRO A 134 -31.72 10.22 2.47
CA PRO A 134 -31.79 10.00 3.91
C PRO A 134 -30.71 10.80 4.66
N ALA A 135 -30.91 11.04 5.94
CA ALA A 135 -29.89 11.62 6.81
C ALA A 135 -29.04 10.51 7.47
N TRP A 136 -27.95 10.89 8.14
CA TRP A 136 -27.11 9.94 8.88
C TRP A 136 -27.89 9.03 9.84
N PRO A 137 -28.84 9.53 10.67
CA PRO A 137 -29.59 8.68 11.59
C PRO A 137 -30.38 7.56 10.92
N ASP A 138 -30.79 7.75 9.66
CA ASP A 138 -31.59 6.77 8.91
C ASP A 138 -30.73 5.62 8.36
N ILE A 139 -29.43 5.87 8.13
CA ILE A 139 -28.51 4.93 7.47
C ILE A 139 -27.47 4.32 8.40
N ALA A 140 -27.16 4.94 9.54
CA ALA A 140 -26.04 4.51 10.40
C ALA A 140 -26.16 3.05 10.85
N GLN A 141 -27.35 2.63 11.26
CA GLN A 141 -27.60 1.24 11.67
C GLN A 141 -27.50 0.26 10.50
N GLN A 142 -27.95 0.66 9.31
CA GLN A 142 -27.85 -0.16 8.10
C GLN A 142 -26.39 -0.32 7.68
N LEU A 143 -25.63 0.77 7.69
CA LEU A 143 -24.20 0.78 7.40
C LEU A 143 -23.45 -0.15 8.37
N GLN A 144 -23.70 -0.04 9.67
CA GLN A 144 -23.12 -0.93 10.68
C GLN A 144 -23.50 -2.39 10.42
N HIS A 145 -24.75 -2.68 10.06
CA HIS A 145 -25.22 -4.01 9.73
C HIS A 145 -24.50 -4.58 8.50
N HIS A 146 -24.38 -3.79 7.44
CA HIS A 146 -23.70 -4.19 6.20
C HIS A 146 -22.20 -4.37 6.39
N ILE A 147 -21.52 -3.62 7.23
CA ILE A 147 -20.11 -3.88 7.56
C ILE A 147 -20.01 -5.16 8.41
N GLY A 148 -20.86 -5.27 9.44
CA GLY A 148 -20.88 -6.39 10.36
C GLY A 148 -19.58 -6.49 11.15
N ARG A 149 -19.02 -7.70 11.26
CA ARG A 149 -17.74 -7.96 11.95
C ARG A 149 -16.55 -8.07 11.02
N ARG A 150 -16.74 -7.80 9.72
CA ARG A 150 -15.69 -7.93 8.71
C ARG A 150 -14.70 -6.78 8.84
N PRO A 151 -13.40 -7.00 8.56
CA PRO A 151 -12.46 -5.90 8.43
C PRO A 151 -12.91 -4.96 7.32
N LEU A 152 -12.70 -3.66 7.55
CA LEU A 152 -12.97 -2.61 6.59
C LEU A 152 -11.67 -2.20 5.93
N VAL A 153 -11.60 -2.24 4.60
CA VAL A 153 -10.45 -1.76 3.83
C VAL A 153 -10.85 -0.47 3.15
N ILE A 154 -10.10 0.59 3.40
CA ILE A 154 -10.34 1.91 2.79
C ILE A 154 -9.03 2.39 2.20
N PHE A 155 -9.08 3.04 1.03
CA PHE A 155 -7.86 3.55 0.41
C PHE A 155 -7.19 4.55 1.35
N ASN A 156 -7.88 5.63 1.72
CA ASN A 156 -7.38 6.60 2.68
C ASN A 156 -8.11 6.51 4.02
N ALA A 157 -7.99 5.37 4.71
CA ALA A 157 -8.72 5.08 5.95
C ALA A 157 -8.78 6.22 6.99
N ASP A 158 -7.68 6.95 7.22
CA ASP A 158 -7.67 8.05 8.19
C ASP A 158 -8.60 9.20 7.79
N PHE A 159 -8.75 9.45 6.47
CA PHE A 159 -9.65 10.46 5.92
C PHE A 159 -11.10 10.01 6.01
N ASP A 160 -11.45 8.86 5.43
CA ASP A 160 -12.83 8.37 5.39
C ASP A 160 -13.39 8.12 6.79
N MET A 161 -12.60 7.54 7.71
CA MET A 161 -13.03 7.34 9.09
C MET A 161 -13.28 8.66 9.82
N ARG A 162 -12.51 9.70 9.51
CA ARG A 162 -12.75 11.05 10.05
C ARG A 162 -14.05 11.62 9.52
N ILE A 163 -14.31 11.49 8.22
CA ILE A 163 -15.54 11.95 7.56
C ILE A 163 -16.77 11.27 8.17
N LEU A 164 -16.75 9.95 8.35
CA LEU A 164 -17.86 9.22 8.98
C LEU A 164 -18.15 9.73 10.40
N LYS A 165 -17.10 9.97 11.20
CA LYS A 165 -17.24 10.51 12.56
C LYS A 165 -17.75 11.95 12.58
N GLN A 166 -17.27 12.80 11.67
CA GLN A 166 -17.74 14.18 11.53
C GLN A 166 -19.21 14.22 11.13
N THR A 167 -19.60 13.36 10.19
CA THR A 167 -20.98 13.18 9.75
C THR A 167 -21.87 12.74 10.91
N ALA A 168 -21.46 11.72 11.68
CA ALA A 168 -22.21 11.28 12.85
C ALA A 168 -22.34 12.38 13.92
N ALA A 169 -21.25 13.09 14.21
CA ALA A 169 -21.22 14.16 15.21
C ALA A 169 -22.17 15.33 14.83
N ALA A 170 -22.35 15.61 13.55
CA ALA A 170 -23.31 16.61 13.08
C ALA A 170 -24.76 16.30 13.48
N TYR A 171 -25.06 15.04 13.80
CA TYR A 171 -26.37 14.57 14.27
C TYR A 171 -26.36 14.18 15.76
N ASN A 172 -25.33 14.57 16.52
CA ASN A 172 -25.12 14.20 17.91
C ASN A 172 -25.05 12.67 18.14
N ASP A 173 -24.69 11.90 17.10
CA ASP A 173 -24.44 10.47 17.23
C ASP A 173 -22.98 10.26 17.68
N PRO A 174 -22.73 9.64 18.85
CA PRO A 174 -21.37 9.36 19.30
C PRO A 174 -20.65 8.37 18.37
N SER A 175 -21.38 7.58 17.58
CA SER A 175 -20.85 6.61 16.59
C SER A 175 -19.74 5.71 17.10
N SER A 176 -19.77 5.36 18.39
CA SER A 176 -18.72 4.58 19.07
C SER A 176 -18.46 3.21 18.44
N TRP A 177 -19.42 2.70 17.66
CA TRP A 177 -19.24 1.46 16.89
C TRP A 177 -18.15 1.59 15.82
N LEU A 178 -17.90 2.79 15.26
CA LEU A 178 -16.82 3.04 14.31
C LEU A 178 -15.44 2.76 14.93
N ASP A 179 -15.27 3.01 16.22
CA ASP A 179 -14.02 2.75 16.96
C ASP A 179 -13.79 1.25 17.23
N THR A 180 -14.83 0.42 17.07
CA THR A 180 -14.74 -1.03 17.26
C THR A 180 -14.34 -1.77 15.98
N LEU A 181 -14.34 -1.10 14.83
CA LEU A 181 -14.03 -1.70 13.55
C LEU A 181 -12.54 -2.01 13.43
N THR A 182 -12.24 -3.15 12.81
CA THR A 182 -10.88 -3.41 12.31
C THR A 182 -10.74 -2.72 10.97
N VAL A 183 -9.93 -1.65 10.91
CA VAL A 183 -9.77 -0.83 9.70
C VAL A 183 -8.35 -0.98 9.15
N TYR A 184 -8.26 -1.23 7.85
CA TYR A 184 -7.02 -1.35 7.10
C TYR A 184 -6.90 -0.25 6.05
N CYS A 185 -5.70 0.34 5.94
CA CYS A 185 -5.42 1.43 5.00
C CYS A 185 -4.71 0.92 3.75
N ALA A 186 -5.43 0.85 2.63
CA ALA A 186 -4.87 0.35 1.37
C ALA A 186 -3.85 1.32 0.75
N MET A 187 -3.93 2.62 1.01
CA MET A 187 -2.92 3.60 0.58
C MET A 187 -1.55 3.31 1.19
N ARG A 188 -1.48 3.01 2.50
CA ARG A 188 -0.21 2.69 3.17
C ARG A 188 0.33 1.34 2.69
N LEU A 189 -0.55 0.35 2.47
CA LEU A 189 -0.19 -0.92 1.86
C LEU A 189 0.41 -0.73 0.45
N ALA A 190 -0.27 0.05 -0.39
CA ALA A 190 0.17 0.37 -1.75
C ALA A 190 1.50 1.12 -1.75
N ALA A 191 1.70 2.09 -0.84
CA ALA A 191 2.98 2.78 -0.69
C ALA A 191 4.11 1.81 -0.28
N GLY A 192 3.83 0.83 0.59
CA GLY A 192 4.80 -0.21 0.95
C GLY A 192 5.17 -1.14 -0.21
N TYR A 193 4.26 -1.34 -1.17
CA TYR A 193 4.49 -2.21 -2.32
C TYR A 193 5.09 -1.46 -3.54
N TYR A 194 4.46 -0.37 -3.95
CA TYR A 194 4.87 0.40 -5.14
C TYR A 194 5.92 1.47 -4.83
N GLY A 195 6.05 1.88 -3.56
CA GLY A 195 6.83 3.04 -3.14
C GLY A 195 5.94 4.27 -2.99
N SER A 196 6.32 5.18 -2.08
CA SER A 196 5.59 6.43 -1.89
C SER A 196 5.87 7.42 -3.02
N THR A 197 4.86 8.22 -3.37
CA THR A 197 4.97 9.26 -4.43
C THR A 197 5.01 10.67 -3.87
N ASN A 198 5.06 10.81 -2.54
CA ASN A 198 5.17 12.11 -1.87
C ASN A 198 6.06 12.03 -0.62
N ARG A 199 6.37 13.20 -0.05
CA ARG A 199 7.22 13.36 1.14
C ARG A 199 6.64 12.78 2.43
N TYR A 200 5.34 12.49 2.45
CA TYR A 200 4.64 11.97 3.63
C TYR A 200 4.68 10.44 3.69
N GLY A 201 5.32 9.77 2.72
CA GLY A 201 5.40 8.33 2.68
C GLY A 201 4.12 7.65 2.16
N THR A 202 3.25 8.37 1.47
CA THR A 202 2.01 7.82 0.90
C THR A 202 2.00 7.84 -0.63
N ILE A 203 0.97 7.24 -1.23
CA ILE A 203 0.75 7.16 -2.68
C ILE A 203 -0.71 7.57 -2.98
N SER A 204 -0.96 8.28 -4.07
CA SER A 204 -2.35 8.56 -4.48
C SER A 204 -3.00 7.33 -5.10
N LEU A 205 -4.34 7.29 -5.13
CA LEU A 205 -5.09 6.21 -5.78
C LEU A 205 -4.70 6.10 -7.26
N ALA A 206 -4.71 7.23 -7.98
CA ALA A 206 -4.30 7.29 -9.39
C ALA A 206 -2.90 6.72 -9.63
N SER A 207 -1.91 7.06 -8.79
CA SER A 207 -0.56 6.52 -8.91
C SER A 207 -0.50 5.03 -8.58
N ALA A 208 -1.22 4.57 -7.56
CA ALA A 208 -1.26 3.16 -7.19
C ALA A 208 -1.91 2.31 -8.30
N VAL A 209 -3.00 2.79 -8.89
CA VAL A 209 -3.71 2.16 -9.99
C VAL A 209 -2.83 2.11 -11.24
N SER A 210 -2.15 3.21 -11.57
CA SER A 210 -1.18 3.25 -12.68
C SER A 210 -0.02 2.26 -12.48
N GLN A 211 0.54 2.16 -11.27
CA GLN A 211 1.63 1.22 -10.97
C GLN A 211 1.17 -0.25 -10.93
N ALA A 212 -0.13 -0.48 -10.77
CA ALA A 212 -0.75 -1.80 -10.82
C ALA A 212 -1.14 -2.23 -12.25
N ASP A 213 -0.87 -1.40 -13.26
CA ASP A 213 -1.30 -1.60 -14.65
C ASP A 213 -2.83 -1.80 -14.79
N LEU A 214 -3.60 -1.10 -13.95
CA LEU A 214 -5.06 -1.14 -13.95
C LEU A 214 -5.62 0.08 -14.68
N SER A 215 -6.70 -0.11 -15.45
CA SER A 215 -7.48 0.97 -16.04
C SER A 215 -8.62 1.38 -15.11
N TRP A 216 -8.85 2.69 -14.97
CA TRP A 216 -9.95 3.28 -14.20
C TRP A 216 -10.48 4.53 -14.89
#